data_AF-A0A956DGP8-F1
#
_entry.id   AF-A0A956DGP8-F1
#
_cell.length_a   1.000
_cell.length_b   1.000
_cell.length_c   1.000
_cell.angle_alpha   90.00
_cell.angle_beta   90.00
_cell.angle_gamma   90.00
#
_symmetry.space_group_name_H-M   'P 1'
#
loop_
_entity.id
_entity.type
_entity.pdbx_description
1 polymer ?
#
loop_
_entity_poly.entity_id
_entity_poly.type
_entity_poly.pdbx_seq_one_letter_code
_entity_poly.pdbx_strand_id
1 'polypeptide(L)'
;AAAFDHRDELFYDVRDHLPVLQKVFRLNRHPRFVIWTNRFPVSYLEGLEDLIQDPHKMLDEVNGRRFQVRRYLDDGNPLDCRDPERCPHCFIEPFCTTVDRVVARQHDRSWEVYWLGENLDRRHDSLSFPLAFGCTTVGLAVERMADLALDLPEGVGLYATVGDAGAPPTSNRPLTLVAREPEQLDAWLTPVLPAGLSLEVHLDRRTGPWLLAHRDELTPWIEARRIRLHQPSHEHLKSASADDIRDPRAFFTALDLPIEVSGLPICLTPGATWIEERPILEASLFDDETGRLAIRPLAQHHVAKHYRAKSVRCADCRVTARCEGAHINMVRDQGLGLLTPLTDTPEADAAAARLEAIYPTPPRRLADGRPPERVGPSLPGFPEPRAAPPDPLALIAREQMIRKAKKRGARLDLQEE
;
A
#
# COMPACT_ATOMS: atom_id res chain seq x y z
N ALA A 1 -32.51 14.20 17.47
CA ALA A 1 -32.03 13.09 16.63
C ALA A 1 -30.85 13.62 15.83
N ALA A 2 -29.70 12.96 15.91
CA ALA A 2 -28.57 13.29 15.05
C ALA A 2 -28.91 12.86 13.61
N ALA A 3 -28.40 13.55 12.59
CA ALA A 3 -28.61 13.16 11.19
C ALA A 3 -28.22 11.69 10.92
N PHE A 4 -27.33 11.12 11.72
CA PHE A 4 -26.90 9.73 11.65
C PHE A 4 -27.98 8.70 12.06
N ASP A 5 -28.93 9.10 12.90
CA ASP A 5 -30.03 8.23 13.36
C ASP A 5 -31.05 7.97 12.23
N HIS A 6 -31.07 8.83 11.21
CA HIS A 6 -31.94 8.73 10.02
C HIS A 6 -31.13 8.39 8.76
N ARG A 7 -29.96 7.75 8.91
CA ARG A 7 -29.05 7.47 7.79
C ARG A 7 -29.72 6.66 6.68
N ASP A 8 -30.58 5.70 7.01
CA ASP A 8 -31.26 4.86 6.01
C ASP A 8 -32.27 5.66 5.16
N GLU A 9 -32.68 6.84 5.63
CA GLU A 9 -33.50 7.79 4.86
C GLU A 9 -32.64 8.76 4.02
N LEU A 10 -31.37 8.95 4.37
CA LEU A 10 -30.43 9.87 3.72
C LEU A 10 -29.50 9.18 2.72
N PHE A 11 -29.21 7.90 2.91
CA PHE A 11 -28.35 7.09 2.06
C PHE A 11 -29.20 6.12 1.23
N TYR A 12 -28.89 6.03 -0.05
CA TYR A 12 -29.49 5.08 -1.00
C TYR A 12 -28.40 4.16 -1.55
N ASP A 13 -28.78 3.02 -2.12
CA ASP A 13 -27.82 2.19 -2.85
C ASP A 13 -27.39 2.94 -4.12
N VAL A 14 -26.13 3.36 -4.14
CA VAL A 14 -25.56 4.12 -5.25
C VAL A 14 -25.57 3.30 -6.54
N ARG A 15 -25.55 1.97 -6.49
CA ARG A 15 -25.66 1.10 -7.68
C ARG A 15 -26.99 1.33 -8.41
N ASP A 16 -28.09 1.43 -7.67
CA ASP A 16 -29.44 1.60 -8.22
C ASP A 16 -29.61 2.94 -8.96
N HIS A 17 -28.84 3.95 -8.54
CA HIS A 17 -28.90 5.30 -9.10
C HIS A 17 -27.67 5.68 -9.94
N LEU A 18 -26.75 4.74 -10.18
CA LEU A 18 -25.48 5.01 -10.84
C LEU A 18 -25.64 5.65 -12.24
N PRO A 19 -26.57 5.22 -13.11
CA PRO A 19 -26.77 5.87 -14.41
C PRO A 19 -27.16 7.36 -14.30
N VAL A 20 -27.96 7.70 -13.28
CA VAL A 20 -28.38 9.09 -13.02
C VAL A 20 -27.21 9.90 -12.48
N LEU A 21 -26.48 9.36 -11.51
CA LEU A 21 -25.31 10.02 -10.94
C LEU A 21 -24.22 10.26 -11.98
N GLN A 22 -23.92 9.28 -12.83
CA GLN A 22 -22.96 9.46 -13.92
C GLN A 22 -23.40 10.51 -14.93
N LYS A 23 -24.72 10.65 -15.19
CA LYS A 23 -25.24 11.76 -16.01
C LYS A 23 -24.95 13.12 -15.37
N VAL A 24 -25.11 13.22 -14.04
CA VAL A 24 -24.78 14.44 -13.29
C VAL A 24 -23.27 14.69 -13.30
N PHE A 25 -22.44 13.70 -13.00
CA PHE A 25 -20.99 13.83 -12.97
C PHE A 25 -20.41 14.28 -14.32
N ARG A 26 -20.98 13.81 -15.45
CA ARG A 26 -20.59 14.27 -16.79
C ARG A 26 -20.78 15.78 -17.01
N LEU A 27 -21.64 16.45 -16.24
CA LEU A 27 -21.76 17.91 -16.30
C LEU A 27 -20.46 18.61 -15.93
N ASN A 28 -19.56 17.97 -15.16
CA ASN A 28 -18.25 18.52 -14.82
C ASN A 28 -17.34 18.76 -16.04
N ARG A 29 -17.66 18.15 -17.20
CA ARG A 29 -16.97 18.43 -18.47
C ARG A 29 -17.47 19.70 -19.17
N HIS A 30 -18.59 20.27 -18.72
CA HIS A 30 -19.07 21.56 -19.21
C HIS A 30 -18.36 22.70 -18.46
N PRO A 31 -17.84 23.74 -19.13
CA PRO A 31 -17.02 24.82 -18.52
C PRO A 31 -17.75 25.71 -17.49
N ARG A 32 -19.01 25.43 -17.16
CA ARG A 32 -19.84 26.21 -16.23
C ARG A 32 -20.26 25.42 -14.99
N PHE A 33 -19.88 24.17 -14.91
CA PHE A 33 -20.21 23.30 -13.79
C PHE A 33 -18.91 22.81 -13.16
N VAL A 34 -18.87 22.83 -11.83
CA VAL A 34 -17.80 22.22 -11.04
C VAL A 34 -18.46 21.27 -10.05
N ILE A 35 -18.15 19.99 -10.19
CA ILE A 35 -18.64 18.91 -9.33
C ILE A 35 -17.44 18.31 -8.62
N TRP A 36 -17.46 18.38 -7.30
CA TRP A 36 -16.40 17.81 -6.46
C TRP A 36 -16.75 16.37 -6.11
N THR A 37 -16.00 15.42 -6.67
CA THR A 37 -16.21 13.97 -6.49
C THR A 37 -15.42 13.39 -5.30
N ASN A 38 -14.69 14.22 -4.54
CA ASN A 38 -13.77 13.83 -3.45
C ASN A 38 -14.34 12.89 -2.38
N ARG A 39 -15.67 12.83 -2.23
CA ARG A 39 -16.37 12.04 -1.21
C ARG A 39 -17.19 10.89 -1.78
N PHE A 40 -17.19 10.72 -3.10
CA PHE A 40 -17.78 9.54 -3.73
C PHE A 40 -16.76 8.40 -3.79
N PRO A 41 -17.15 7.16 -3.49
CA PRO A 41 -16.32 6.00 -3.75
C PRO A 41 -15.85 5.95 -5.19
N VAL A 42 -14.56 5.64 -5.39
CA VAL A 42 -13.92 5.58 -6.70
C VAL A 42 -14.66 4.64 -7.67
N SER A 43 -15.21 3.53 -7.15
CA SER A 43 -15.98 2.56 -7.93
C SER A 43 -17.15 3.16 -8.71
N TYR A 44 -17.73 4.26 -8.23
CA TYR A 44 -18.88 4.91 -8.87
C TYR A 44 -18.48 5.87 -10.00
N LEU A 45 -17.18 6.11 -10.18
CA LEU A 45 -16.62 6.91 -11.27
C LEU A 45 -16.12 6.02 -12.43
N GLU A 46 -16.53 4.75 -12.50
CA GLU A 46 -16.21 3.87 -13.63
C GLU A 46 -16.72 4.47 -14.96
N GLY A 47 -15.79 4.65 -15.91
CA GLY A 47 -16.01 5.37 -17.18
C GLY A 47 -15.94 6.90 -17.09
N LEU A 48 -15.58 7.44 -15.92
CA LEU A 48 -15.37 8.86 -15.63
C LEU A 48 -14.08 9.05 -14.81
N GLU A 49 -13.04 8.28 -15.13
CA GLU A 49 -11.80 8.23 -14.36
C GLU A 49 -11.02 9.55 -14.37
N ASP A 50 -11.26 10.41 -15.36
CA ASP A 50 -10.81 11.81 -15.40
C ASP A 50 -11.31 12.64 -14.21
N LEU A 51 -12.41 12.21 -13.57
CA LEU A 51 -12.98 12.87 -12.40
C LEU A 51 -12.49 12.29 -11.08
N ILE A 52 -11.70 11.21 -11.09
CA ILE A 52 -11.07 10.66 -9.89
C ILE A 52 -10.00 11.66 -9.43
N GLN A 53 -10.17 12.08 -8.18
CA GLN A 53 -9.37 13.14 -7.58
C GLN A 53 -7.95 12.66 -7.30
N ASP A 54 -7.03 13.62 -7.24
CA ASP A 54 -5.63 13.30 -6.98
C ASP A 54 -5.47 12.67 -5.57
N PRO A 55 -4.77 11.53 -5.44
CA PRO A 55 -4.68 10.82 -4.18
C PRO A 55 -3.94 11.61 -3.09
N HIS A 56 -3.16 12.64 -3.44
CA HIS A 56 -2.53 13.53 -2.47
C HIS A 56 -3.53 14.32 -1.63
N LYS A 57 -4.81 14.39 -2.04
CA LYS A 57 -5.88 14.90 -1.18
C LYS A 57 -6.04 14.11 0.12
N MET A 58 -5.63 12.84 0.14
CA MET A 58 -5.55 12.06 1.37
C MET A 58 -4.57 12.69 2.38
N LEU A 59 -3.45 13.26 1.92
CA LEU A 59 -2.45 13.87 2.80
C LEU A 59 -3.00 15.09 3.53
N ASP A 60 -3.77 15.93 2.83
CA ASP A 60 -4.44 17.10 3.41
C ASP A 60 -5.41 16.68 4.54
N GLU A 61 -6.16 15.61 4.29
CA GLU A 61 -7.19 15.08 5.19
C GLU A 61 -6.59 14.42 6.44
N VAL A 62 -5.51 13.65 6.26
CA VAL A 62 -4.73 13.08 7.38
C VAL A 62 -4.07 14.19 8.19
N ASN A 63 -3.49 15.19 7.53
CA ASN A 63 -2.85 16.33 8.21
C ASN A 63 -3.87 17.17 9.01
N GLY A 64 -5.09 17.33 8.50
CA GLY A 64 -6.20 17.96 9.23
C GLY A 64 -6.58 17.21 10.51
N ARG A 65 -6.23 15.92 10.62
CA ARG A 65 -6.51 15.04 11.76
C ARG A 65 -5.24 14.61 12.52
N ARG A 66 -4.10 15.25 12.26
CA ARG A 66 -2.78 14.80 12.73
C ARG A 66 -2.70 14.54 14.25
N PHE A 67 -3.40 15.33 15.08
CA PHE A 67 -3.39 15.13 16.53
C PHE A 67 -4.17 13.86 16.94
N GLN A 68 -5.29 13.56 16.27
CA GLN A 68 -6.02 12.32 16.52
C GLN A 68 -5.23 11.10 16.03
N VAL A 69 -4.55 11.22 14.89
CA VAL A 69 -3.68 10.16 14.37
C VAL A 69 -2.48 9.95 15.28
N ARG A 70 -1.84 11.01 15.78
CA ARG A 70 -0.74 10.91 16.75
C ARG A 70 -1.20 10.25 18.04
N ARG A 71 -2.37 10.65 18.55
CA ARG A 71 -3.01 10.04 19.73
C ARG A 71 -3.26 8.55 19.54
N TYR A 72 -3.72 8.15 18.37
CA TYR A 72 -3.89 6.74 18.06
C TYR A 72 -2.55 5.98 18.04
N LEU A 73 -1.54 6.54 17.38
CA LEU A 73 -0.23 5.90 17.27
C LEU A 73 0.58 5.89 18.57
N ASP A 74 0.42 6.90 19.46
CA ASP A 74 1.15 7.00 20.74
C ASP A 74 0.42 6.35 21.92
N ASP A 75 -0.91 6.42 21.95
CA ASP A 75 -1.70 6.02 23.14
C ASP A 75 -2.64 4.85 22.85
N GLY A 76 -2.78 4.43 21.59
CA GLY A 76 -3.75 3.40 21.17
C GLY A 76 -5.20 3.91 21.18
N ASN A 77 -5.41 5.18 21.52
CA ASN A 77 -6.71 5.81 21.59
C ASN A 77 -7.26 6.10 20.18
N PRO A 78 -8.34 5.43 19.74
CA PRO A 78 -8.82 5.53 18.36
C PRO A 78 -9.30 6.95 18.01
N LEU A 79 -9.31 7.26 16.71
CA LEU A 79 -9.91 8.49 16.20
C LEU A 79 -11.39 8.56 16.60
N ASP A 80 -11.89 9.75 16.91
CA ASP A 80 -13.28 9.94 17.40
C ASP A 80 -14.33 9.54 16.36
N CYS A 81 -13.93 9.46 15.08
CA CYS A 81 -14.78 9.03 13.98
C CYS A 81 -14.70 7.53 13.67
N ARG A 82 -13.81 6.76 14.34
CA ARG A 82 -13.66 5.32 14.11
C ARG A 82 -14.86 4.59 14.70
N ASP A 83 -15.78 4.20 13.84
CA ASP A 83 -17.02 3.54 14.20
C ASP A 83 -17.44 2.59 13.06
N PRO A 84 -17.84 1.34 13.35
CA PRO A 84 -18.16 0.34 12.32
C PRO A 84 -19.31 0.75 11.39
N GLU A 85 -20.24 1.60 11.83
CA GLU A 85 -21.33 2.09 11.00
C GLU A 85 -20.90 3.29 10.14
N ARG A 86 -19.89 4.05 10.55
CA ARG A 86 -19.36 5.22 9.81
C ARG A 86 -18.24 4.88 8.84
N CYS A 87 -17.35 3.97 9.22
CA CYS A 87 -16.17 3.58 8.45
C CYS A 87 -16.51 3.13 7.01
N PRO A 88 -17.58 2.37 6.73
CA PRO A 88 -17.98 1.99 5.37
C PRO A 88 -18.23 3.18 4.42
N HIS A 89 -18.56 4.36 4.97
CA HIS A 89 -18.84 5.57 4.20
C HIS A 89 -17.69 6.58 4.23
N CYS A 90 -16.59 6.26 4.93
CA CYS A 90 -15.48 7.18 5.14
C CYS A 90 -14.42 7.02 4.04
N PHE A 91 -14.16 8.07 3.28
CA PHE A 91 -13.12 8.05 2.25
C PHE A 91 -11.68 7.89 2.81
N ILE A 92 -11.42 8.20 4.09
CA ILE A 92 -10.10 8.03 4.77
C ILE A 92 -9.91 6.59 5.27
N GLU A 93 -10.98 5.78 5.33
CA GLU A 93 -10.93 4.41 5.87
C GLU A 93 -9.78 3.56 5.30
N PRO A 94 -9.45 3.61 3.98
CA PRO A 94 -8.31 2.88 3.44
C PRO A 94 -6.98 3.24 4.10
N PHE A 95 -6.74 4.53 4.38
CA PHE A 95 -5.55 4.98 5.09
C PHE A 95 -5.52 4.41 6.51
N CYS A 96 -6.64 4.48 7.25
CA CYS A 96 -6.71 3.91 8.59
C CYS A 96 -6.46 2.39 8.59
N THR A 97 -6.91 1.67 7.56
CA THR A 97 -6.59 0.25 7.37
C THR A 97 -5.08 0.05 7.14
N THR A 98 -4.41 0.91 6.37
CA THR A 98 -2.95 0.88 6.21
C THR A 98 -2.23 1.11 7.54
N VAL A 99 -2.69 2.08 8.35
CA VAL A 99 -2.11 2.32 9.69
C VAL A 99 -2.18 1.04 10.54
N ASP A 100 -3.36 0.42 10.65
CA ASP A 100 -3.54 -0.80 11.44
C ASP A 100 -2.68 -1.96 10.92
N ARG A 101 -2.53 -2.09 9.59
CA ARG A 101 -1.67 -3.14 9.00
C ARG A 101 -0.20 -2.92 9.29
N VAL A 102 0.28 -1.68 9.22
CA VAL A 102 1.68 -1.36 9.53
C VAL A 102 1.96 -1.70 11.00
N VAL A 103 1.09 -1.25 11.91
CA VAL A 103 1.21 -1.52 13.35
C VAL A 103 1.13 -3.02 13.65
N ALA A 104 0.16 -3.73 13.07
CA ALA A 104 0.03 -5.18 13.24
C ALA A 104 1.30 -5.91 12.78
N ARG A 105 1.84 -5.59 11.60
CA ARG A 105 3.10 -6.20 11.11
C ARG A 105 4.31 -5.89 11.99
N GLN A 106 4.35 -4.72 12.63
CA GLN A 106 5.40 -4.41 13.62
C GLN A 106 5.31 -5.35 14.84
N HIS A 107 4.10 -5.57 15.37
CA HIS A 107 3.88 -6.47 16.51
C HIS A 107 4.12 -7.93 16.17
N ASP A 108 3.62 -8.37 15.01
CA ASP A 108 3.76 -9.75 14.53
C ASP A 108 5.19 -10.06 14.04
N ARG A 109 6.05 -9.03 13.97
CA ARG A 109 7.43 -9.11 13.47
C ARG A 109 7.49 -9.77 12.09
N SER A 110 6.56 -9.39 11.22
CA SER A 110 6.32 -10.03 9.92
C SER A 110 6.79 -9.16 8.76
N TRP A 111 7.73 -8.25 8.99
CA TRP A 111 8.45 -7.53 7.94
C TRP A 111 9.64 -8.36 7.46
N GLU A 112 9.99 -8.23 6.18
CA GLU A 112 11.04 -9.03 5.55
C GLU A 112 12.28 -8.19 5.25
N VAL A 113 12.07 -7.03 4.62
CA VAL A 113 13.14 -6.11 4.19
C VAL A 113 13.08 -4.82 5.00
N TYR A 114 14.19 -4.42 5.59
CA TYR A 114 14.37 -3.07 6.14
C TYR A 114 15.03 -2.17 5.08
N TRP A 115 14.24 -1.30 4.45
CA TRP A 115 14.67 -0.52 3.28
C TRP A 115 15.21 0.85 3.67
N LEU A 116 16.50 1.06 3.38
CA LEU A 116 17.25 2.30 3.64
C LEU A 116 17.08 3.35 2.54
N GLY A 117 16.64 2.95 1.35
CA GLY A 117 16.55 3.80 0.17
C GLY A 117 17.92 4.12 -0.44
N GLU A 118 18.00 5.28 -1.10
CA GLU A 118 19.21 5.78 -1.78
C GLU A 118 20.24 6.41 -0.83
N ASN A 119 19.86 6.66 0.44
CA ASN A 119 20.69 7.37 1.40
C ASN A 119 21.45 6.42 2.34
N LEU A 120 22.44 5.70 1.80
CA LEU A 120 23.30 4.79 2.59
C LEU A 120 24.01 5.51 3.75
N ASP A 121 24.67 6.64 3.45
CA ASP A 121 25.65 7.25 4.36
C ASP A 121 25.07 7.74 5.69
N ARG A 122 23.78 8.11 5.73
CA ARG A 122 23.13 8.55 6.98
C ARG A 122 22.49 7.43 7.78
N ARG A 123 22.19 6.29 7.15
CA ARG A 123 21.38 5.22 7.76
C ARG A 123 22.11 3.90 7.95
N HIS A 124 23.30 3.74 7.36
CA HIS A 124 24.13 2.56 7.59
C HIS A 124 24.62 2.49 9.05
N ASP A 125 25.13 3.61 9.58
CA ASP A 125 25.61 3.69 10.97
C ASP A 125 24.49 3.54 12.02
N SER A 126 23.22 3.66 11.61
CA SER A 126 22.05 3.47 12.47
C SER A 126 21.42 2.07 12.34
N LEU A 127 21.98 1.18 11.51
CA LEU A 127 21.56 -0.21 11.47
C LEU A 127 21.82 -0.88 12.81
N SER A 128 20.73 -1.30 13.46
CA SER A 128 20.77 -2.12 14.66
C SER A 128 20.49 -3.57 14.31
N PHE A 129 21.25 -4.49 14.92
CA PHE A 129 21.06 -5.92 14.76
C PHE A 129 20.62 -6.55 16.10
N PRO A 130 19.59 -7.44 16.11
CA PRO A 130 18.78 -7.87 14.98
C PRO A 130 17.95 -6.71 14.38
N LEU A 131 17.68 -6.78 13.07
CA LEU A 131 16.92 -5.74 12.37
C LEU A 131 15.52 -5.56 12.96
N ALA A 132 14.97 -4.37 12.76
CA ALA A 132 13.67 -3.99 13.30
C ALA A 132 12.55 -4.94 12.84
N PHE A 133 11.66 -5.27 13.78
CA PHE A 133 10.38 -5.94 13.52
C PHE A 133 10.44 -7.20 12.65
N GLY A 134 11.48 -8.01 12.85
CA GLY A 134 11.61 -9.33 12.21
C GLY A 134 12.26 -9.33 10.84
N CYS A 135 12.66 -8.16 10.32
CA CYS A 135 13.40 -8.09 9.05
C CYS A 135 14.64 -8.98 9.09
N THR A 136 14.90 -9.68 7.98
CA THR A 136 16.08 -10.54 7.78
C THR A 136 16.95 -10.04 6.64
N THR A 137 16.54 -8.97 5.97
CA THR A 137 17.18 -8.46 4.75
C THR A 137 17.32 -6.95 4.82
N VAL A 138 18.48 -6.43 4.44
CA VAL A 138 18.72 -5.00 4.28
C VAL A 138 18.39 -4.60 2.85
N GLY A 139 17.58 -3.56 2.70
CA GLY A 139 17.16 -2.99 1.44
C GLY A 139 17.92 -1.71 1.10
N LEU A 140 18.40 -1.55 -0.13
CA LEU A 140 19.12 -0.35 -0.57
C LEU A 140 18.98 -0.09 -2.07
N ALA A 141 19.18 1.17 -2.45
CA ALA A 141 19.34 1.59 -3.84
C ALA A 141 20.76 2.13 -4.07
N VAL A 142 21.43 1.65 -5.10
CA VAL A 142 22.77 2.11 -5.52
C VAL A 142 22.81 2.35 -7.02
N GLU A 143 23.68 3.24 -7.47
CA GLU A 143 23.85 3.49 -8.91
C GLU A 143 24.62 2.36 -9.61
N ARG A 144 25.67 1.83 -8.96
CA ARG A 144 26.54 0.81 -9.58
C ARG A 144 26.57 -0.48 -8.77
N MET A 145 26.65 -1.61 -9.46
CA MET A 145 26.76 -2.93 -8.84
C MET A 145 27.94 -3.05 -7.86
N ALA A 146 29.06 -2.38 -8.16
CA ALA A 146 30.24 -2.36 -7.30
C ALA A 146 30.01 -1.71 -5.92
N ASP A 147 28.97 -0.88 -5.80
CA ASP A 147 28.66 -0.14 -4.58
C ASP A 147 27.78 -0.95 -3.59
N LEU A 148 27.42 -2.21 -3.92
CA LEU A 148 26.67 -3.11 -3.03
C LEU A 148 27.46 -3.65 -1.82
N ALA A 149 28.71 -3.24 -1.66
CA ALA A 149 29.59 -3.73 -0.61
C ALA A 149 29.16 -3.19 0.77
N LEU A 150 28.28 -3.95 1.44
CA LEU A 150 27.92 -3.76 2.85
C LEU A 150 28.51 -4.89 3.72
N ASP A 151 29.18 -4.48 4.79
CA ASP A 151 29.61 -5.36 5.88
C ASP A 151 28.40 -5.70 6.75
N LEU A 152 27.68 -6.75 6.36
CA LEU A 152 26.49 -7.24 7.05
C LEU A 152 26.81 -8.51 7.82
N PRO A 153 26.23 -8.71 9.02
CA PRO A 153 26.36 -9.95 9.78
C PRO A 153 25.96 -11.19 8.97
N GLU A 154 26.51 -12.34 9.36
CA GLU A 154 26.15 -13.63 8.78
C GLU A 154 24.64 -13.89 8.91
N GLY A 155 24.04 -14.42 7.84
CA GLY A 155 22.60 -14.72 7.77
C GLY A 155 21.71 -13.54 7.38
N VAL A 156 22.22 -12.31 7.34
CA VAL A 156 21.47 -11.14 6.86
C VAL A 156 21.53 -11.07 5.33
N GLY A 157 20.36 -11.07 4.68
CA GLY A 157 20.24 -10.95 3.23
C GLY A 157 20.38 -9.52 2.71
N LEU A 158 20.53 -9.39 1.38
CA LEU A 158 20.51 -8.10 0.67
C LEU A 158 19.36 -8.06 -0.34
N TYR A 159 18.62 -6.95 -0.38
CA TYR A 159 17.61 -6.65 -1.39
C TYR A 159 17.97 -5.32 -2.05
N ALA A 160 18.33 -5.31 -3.32
CA ALA A 160 18.94 -4.14 -3.93
C ALA A 160 18.32 -3.76 -5.28
N THR A 161 18.08 -2.46 -5.44
CA THR A 161 17.91 -1.85 -6.77
C THR A 161 19.23 -1.26 -7.21
N VAL A 162 19.70 -1.63 -8.41
CA VAL A 162 20.95 -1.12 -8.99
C VAL A 162 20.61 -0.25 -10.21
N GLY A 163 21.37 0.82 -10.46
CA GLY A 163 21.20 1.71 -11.61
C GLY A 163 21.80 1.13 -12.91
N ASP A 164 22.94 0.44 -12.81
CA ASP A 164 23.62 -0.20 -13.93
C ASP A 164 23.30 -1.69 -14.10
N ALA A 165 23.82 -2.27 -15.18
CA ALA A 165 23.76 -3.70 -15.52
C ALA A 165 25.09 -4.42 -15.19
N GLY A 166 25.77 -4.02 -14.11
CA GLY A 166 27.02 -4.66 -13.68
C GLY A 166 26.81 -6.13 -13.28
N ALA A 167 27.86 -6.94 -13.37
CA ALA A 167 27.79 -8.37 -13.02
C ALA A 167 27.52 -8.56 -11.51
N PRO A 168 26.54 -9.38 -11.10
CA PRO A 168 26.22 -9.61 -9.70
C PRO A 168 27.45 -10.13 -8.92
N PRO A 169 27.66 -9.68 -7.68
CA PRO A 169 28.77 -10.16 -6.87
C PRO A 169 28.61 -11.65 -6.57
N THR A 170 29.72 -12.39 -6.59
CA THR A 170 29.72 -13.78 -6.11
C THR A 170 29.66 -13.77 -4.59
N SER A 171 28.54 -14.20 -4.03
CA SER A 171 28.32 -14.26 -2.60
C SER A 171 27.43 -15.44 -2.23
N ASN A 172 27.73 -16.08 -1.10
CA ASN A 172 26.86 -17.10 -0.52
C ASN A 172 25.70 -16.49 0.29
N ARG A 173 25.69 -15.16 0.46
CA ARG A 173 24.62 -14.42 1.10
C ARG A 173 23.37 -14.43 0.21
N PRO A 174 22.16 -14.58 0.78
CA PRO A 174 20.94 -14.32 0.03
C PRO A 174 20.96 -12.91 -0.54
N LEU A 175 20.87 -12.79 -1.87
CA LEU A 175 20.87 -11.54 -2.60
C LEU A 175 19.66 -11.52 -3.52
N THR A 176 18.77 -10.55 -3.37
CA THR A 176 17.72 -10.27 -4.34
C THR A 176 18.07 -9.00 -5.10
N LEU A 177 18.25 -9.10 -6.42
CA LEU A 177 18.41 -7.94 -7.29
C LEU A 177 17.07 -7.59 -7.94
N VAL A 178 16.78 -6.29 -8.00
CA VAL A 178 15.58 -5.76 -8.63
C VAL A 178 15.93 -5.25 -10.04
N ALA A 179 15.48 -5.97 -11.05
CA ALA A 179 15.68 -5.61 -12.46
C ALA A 179 14.58 -4.63 -12.91
N ARG A 180 15.01 -3.46 -13.41
CA ARG A 180 14.15 -2.36 -13.87
C ARG A 180 14.33 -2.04 -15.36
N GLU A 181 15.43 -2.50 -15.95
CA GLU A 181 15.75 -2.30 -17.37
C GLU A 181 16.01 -3.66 -18.06
N PRO A 182 15.70 -3.79 -19.36
CA PRO A 182 16.05 -4.98 -20.14
C PRO A 182 17.53 -5.37 -20.08
N GLU A 183 18.44 -4.38 -20.10
CA GLU A 183 19.89 -4.61 -20.07
C GLU A 183 20.35 -5.30 -18.78
N GLN A 184 19.62 -5.08 -17.67
CA GLN A 184 19.88 -5.77 -16.41
C GLN A 184 19.43 -7.23 -16.49
N LEU A 185 18.32 -7.51 -17.17
CA LEU A 185 17.86 -8.87 -17.40
C LEU A 185 18.85 -9.64 -18.29
N ASP A 186 19.32 -9.03 -19.37
CA ASP A 186 20.38 -9.61 -20.22
C ASP A 186 21.65 -9.94 -19.43
N ALA A 187 22.03 -9.06 -18.49
CA ALA A 187 23.25 -9.24 -17.70
C ALA A 187 23.11 -10.26 -16.56
N TRP A 188 21.92 -10.36 -15.94
CA TRP A 188 21.74 -11.12 -14.70
C TRP A 188 21.02 -12.45 -14.89
N LEU A 189 20.24 -12.61 -15.95
CA LEU A 189 19.53 -13.84 -16.26
C LEU A 189 20.47 -14.81 -16.99
N THR A 190 21.26 -15.54 -16.20
CA THR A 190 22.22 -16.51 -16.72
C THR A 190 21.67 -17.94 -16.70
N PRO A 191 22.09 -18.83 -17.63
CA PRO A 191 21.70 -20.25 -17.62
C PRO A 191 22.16 -21.00 -16.36
N VAL A 192 23.30 -20.58 -15.79
CA VAL A 192 23.80 -21.09 -14.51
C VAL A 192 23.37 -20.12 -13.43
N LEU A 193 22.50 -20.57 -12.52
CA LEU A 193 21.95 -19.70 -11.47
C LEU A 193 23.00 -19.51 -10.35
N PRO A 194 23.58 -18.31 -10.17
CA PRO A 194 24.58 -18.07 -9.12
C PRO A 194 24.02 -18.43 -7.75
N ALA A 195 24.79 -19.01 -6.83
CA ALA A 195 24.29 -19.34 -5.50
C ALA A 195 23.79 -18.07 -4.75
N GLY A 196 22.71 -18.17 -3.97
CA GLY A 196 22.17 -17.05 -3.18
C GLY A 196 21.42 -15.95 -3.95
N LEU A 197 21.64 -15.77 -5.25
CA LEU A 197 20.97 -14.78 -6.10
C LEU A 197 19.48 -15.09 -6.42
N SER A 198 18.58 -14.14 -6.23
CA SER A 198 17.22 -14.18 -6.77
C SER A 198 16.93 -12.87 -7.50
N LEU A 199 16.00 -12.89 -8.44
CA LEU A 199 15.61 -11.74 -9.22
C LEU A 199 14.15 -11.36 -8.91
N GLU A 200 13.93 -10.09 -8.65
CA GLU A 200 12.62 -9.48 -8.75
C GLU A 200 12.61 -8.58 -9.97
N VAL A 201 11.74 -8.86 -10.93
CA VAL A 201 11.61 -8.03 -12.14
C VAL A 201 10.46 -7.07 -11.93
N HIS A 202 10.76 -5.77 -11.98
CA HIS A 202 9.71 -4.76 -12.07
C HIS A 202 8.99 -4.93 -13.40
N LEU A 203 7.72 -5.31 -13.35
CA LEU A 203 6.88 -5.47 -14.54
C LEU A 203 6.38 -4.09 -14.98
N ASP A 204 6.92 -3.61 -16.10
CA ASP A 204 6.58 -2.33 -16.69
C ASP A 204 6.66 -2.39 -18.23
N ARG A 205 6.41 -1.26 -18.91
CA ARG A 205 6.42 -1.16 -20.38
C ARG A 205 7.80 -1.38 -21.01
N ARG A 206 8.89 -1.37 -20.24
CA ARG A 206 10.26 -1.60 -20.70
C ARG A 206 10.61 -3.08 -20.56
N THR A 207 10.34 -3.68 -19.41
CA THR A 207 10.66 -5.10 -19.13
C THR A 207 9.64 -6.07 -19.71
N GLY A 208 8.37 -5.67 -19.86
CA GLY A 208 7.29 -6.51 -20.40
C GLY A 208 7.61 -7.12 -21.77
N PRO A 209 7.95 -6.32 -22.80
CA PRO A 209 8.34 -6.84 -24.11
C PRO A 209 9.52 -7.82 -24.05
N TRP A 210 10.51 -7.54 -23.18
CA TRP A 210 11.66 -8.41 -22.98
C TRP A 210 11.24 -9.77 -22.41
N LEU A 211 10.36 -9.78 -21.39
CA LEU A 211 9.85 -11.01 -20.76
C LEU A 211 9.11 -11.91 -21.75
N LEU A 212 8.34 -11.32 -22.68
CA LEU A 212 7.66 -12.09 -23.73
C LEU A 212 8.65 -12.68 -24.75
N ALA A 213 9.70 -11.94 -25.09
CA ALA A 213 10.71 -12.39 -26.05
C ALA A 213 11.61 -13.51 -25.51
N HIS A 214 11.84 -13.56 -24.19
CA HIS A 214 12.75 -14.51 -23.53
C HIS A 214 12.01 -15.52 -22.65
N ARG A 215 10.75 -15.83 -22.99
CA ARG A 215 9.86 -16.71 -22.21
C ARG A 215 10.53 -18.02 -21.79
N ASP A 216 11.21 -18.69 -22.72
CA ASP A 216 11.81 -20.01 -22.47
C ASP A 216 12.98 -19.94 -21.47
N GLU A 217 13.73 -18.82 -21.48
CA GLU A 217 14.86 -18.57 -20.58
C GLU A 217 14.44 -18.37 -19.13
N LEU A 218 13.17 -18.01 -18.89
CA LEU A 218 12.62 -17.85 -17.54
C LEU A 218 12.38 -19.20 -16.85
N THR A 219 12.20 -20.29 -17.61
CA THR A 219 11.77 -21.60 -17.07
C THR A 219 12.67 -22.12 -15.95
N PRO A 220 14.01 -22.20 -16.11
CA PRO A 220 14.89 -22.69 -15.04
C PRO A 220 14.83 -21.82 -13.78
N TRP A 221 14.63 -20.52 -13.94
CA TRP A 221 14.51 -19.57 -12.83
C TRP A 221 13.17 -19.72 -12.09
N ILE A 222 12.08 -19.98 -12.81
CA ILE A 222 10.75 -20.24 -12.26
C ILE A 222 10.75 -21.55 -11.48
N GLU A 223 11.27 -22.63 -12.07
CA GLU A 223 11.35 -23.95 -11.42
C GLU A 223 12.20 -23.91 -10.14
N ALA A 224 13.30 -23.15 -10.16
CA ALA A 224 14.13 -22.91 -8.98
C ALA A 224 13.50 -21.94 -7.96
N ARG A 225 12.38 -21.27 -8.30
CA ARG A 225 11.74 -20.19 -7.52
C ARG A 225 12.70 -19.04 -7.20
N ARG A 226 13.51 -18.65 -8.18
CA ARG A 226 14.54 -17.59 -8.06
C ARG A 226 14.22 -16.36 -8.90
N ILE A 227 13.07 -16.32 -9.54
CA ILE A 227 12.55 -15.15 -10.25
C ILE A 227 11.09 -14.93 -9.88
N ARG A 228 10.71 -13.66 -9.76
CA ARG A 228 9.32 -13.23 -9.63
C ARG A 228 9.10 -11.90 -10.32
N LEU A 229 7.85 -11.63 -10.69
CA LEU A 229 7.42 -10.36 -11.24
C LEU A 229 6.73 -9.53 -10.16
N HIS A 230 6.99 -8.24 -10.14
CA HIS A 230 6.27 -7.29 -9.30
C HIS A 230 5.91 -6.09 -10.16
N GLN A 231 4.63 -5.77 -10.34
CA GLN A 231 4.28 -4.48 -10.94
C GLN A 231 4.32 -3.39 -9.85
N PRO A 232 5.23 -2.41 -9.96
CA PRO A 232 5.32 -1.35 -8.98
C PRO A 232 4.03 -0.52 -8.91
N SER A 233 3.76 0.03 -7.73
CA SER A 233 2.74 1.08 -7.58
C SER A 233 3.40 2.47 -7.65
N HIS A 234 2.66 3.46 -8.13
CA HIS A 234 3.19 4.80 -8.38
C HIS A 234 2.43 5.86 -7.59
N GLU A 235 3.14 6.71 -6.85
CA GLU A 235 2.55 7.88 -6.16
C GLU A 235 1.92 8.89 -7.13
N HIS A 236 2.47 9.02 -8.35
CA HIS A 236 2.03 9.98 -9.35
C HIS A 236 1.43 9.31 -10.59
N LEU A 237 0.34 9.90 -11.11
CA LEU A 237 -0.31 9.49 -12.36
C LEU A 237 0.63 9.48 -13.56
N LYS A 238 1.56 10.45 -13.63
CA LYS A 238 2.53 10.54 -14.71
C LYS A 238 3.40 9.28 -14.81
N SER A 239 3.86 8.75 -13.69
CA SER A 239 4.68 7.54 -13.63
C SER A 239 3.86 6.31 -13.99
N ALA A 240 2.66 6.14 -13.41
CA ALA A 240 1.74 5.08 -13.79
C ALA A 240 1.49 5.05 -15.31
N SER A 241 1.20 6.22 -15.90
CA SER A 241 1.01 6.31 -17.35
C SER A 241 2.27 6.00 -18.16
N ALA A 242 3.44 6.44 -17.69
CA ALA A 242 4.70 6.19 -18.39
C ALA A 242 5.10 4.70 -18.36
N ASP A 243 4.86 4.03 -17.22
CA ASP A 243 5.54 2.80 -16.87
C ASP A 243 4.60 1.58 -16.83
N ASP A 244 3.34 1.72 -16.38
CA ASP A 244 2.45 0.57 -16.21
C ASP A 244 2.17 -0.18 -17.53
N ILE A 245 2.17 -1.52 -17.46
CA ILE A 245 1.63 -2.37 -18.52
C ILE A 245 0.16 -1.98 -18.77
N ARG A 246 -0.21 -1.81 -20.04
CA ARG A 246 -1.54 -1.30 -20.45
C ARG A 246 -2.65 -2.35 -20.51
N ASP A 247 -2.27 -3.60 -20.73
CA ASP A 247 -3.21 -4.72 -20.66
C ASP A 247 -2.49 -5.89 -19.98
N PRO A 248 -2.41 -5.88 -18.64
CA PRO A 248 -1.72 -6.95 -17.92
C PRO A 248 -2.38 -8.30 -18.17
N ARG A 249 -3.71 -8.34 -18.36
CA ARG A 249 -4.41 -9.60 -18.62
C ARG A 249 -3.96 -10.20 -19.95
N ALA A 250 -3.88 -9.41 -21.02
CA ALA A 250 -3.36 -9.87 -22.31
C ALA A 250 -1.87 -10.22 -22.22
N PHE A 251 -1.07 -9.43 -21.50
CA PHE A 251 0.35 -9.72 -21.25
C PHE A 251 0.53 -11.09 -20.59
N PHE A 252 -0.17 -11.38 -19.49
CA PHE A 252 -0.05 -12.65 -18.78
C PHE A 252 -0.65 -13.82 -19.55
N THR A 253 -1.71 -13.60 -20.34
CA THR A 253 -2.22 -14.61 -21.27
C THR A 253 -1.19 -14.96 -22.34
N ALA A 254 -0.42 -13.98 -22.84
CA ALA A 254 0.64 -14.21 -23.81
C ALA A 254 1.91 -14.80 -23.16
N LEU A 255 2.22 -14.40 -21.93
CA LEU A 255 3.35 -14.93 -21.17
C LEU A 255 3.11 -16.40 -20.81
N ASP A 256 1.89 -16.77 -20.41
CA ASP A 256 1.46 -18.16 -20.16
C ASP A 256 2.47 -18.99 -19.33
N LEU A 257 3.02 -18.39 -18.28
CA LEU A 257 3.96 -19.04 -17.38
C LEU A 257 3.45 -18.97 -15.94
N PRO A 258 3.64 -20.02 -15.12
CA PRO A 258 3.25 -20.03 -13.71
C PRO A 258 4.22 -19.22 -12.83
N ILE A 259 4.79 -18.13 -13.36
CA ILE A 259 5.73 -17.25 -12.65
C ILE A 259 5.04 -16.59 -11.45
N GLU A 260 5.77 -16.43 -10.35
CA GLU A 260 5.25 -15.73 -9.19
C GLU A 260 5.05 -14.23 -9.51
N VAL A 261 3.89 -13.68 -9.17
CA VAL A 261 3.53 -12.29 -9.46
C VAL A 261 2.91 -11.58 -8.26
N SER A 262 3.27 -10.32 -8.03
CA SER A 262 2.63 -9.41 -7.06
C SER A 262 2.38 -8.01 -7.66
N GLY A 263 1.76 -7.13 -6.88
CA GLY A 263 1.49 -5.72 -7.27
C GLY A 263 0.17 -5.51 -8.03
N LEU A 264 -0.26 -6.50 -8.82
CA LEU A 264 -1.53 -6.54 -9.54
C LEU A 264 -2.60 -7.38 -8.82
N PRO A 265 -3.91 -7.06 -8.97
CA PRO A 265 -4.97 -7.97 -8.55
C PRO A 265 -5.01 -9.23 -9.42
N ILE A 266 -5.38 -10.37 -8.82
CA ILE A 266 -5.33 -11.70 -9.46
C ILE A 266 -6.12 -11.81 -10.79
N CYS A 267 -7.17 -11.02 -10.96
CA CYS A 267 -7.95 -11.01 -12.21
C CYS A 267 -7.21 -10.41 -13.42
N LEU A 268 -6.06 -9.78 -13.19
CA LEU A 268 -5.20 -9.22 -14.23
C LEU A 268 -3.98 -10.09 -14.53
N THR A 269 -3.84 -11.24 -13.86
CA THR A 269 -2.65 -12.09 -13.96
C THR A 269 -3.01 -13.55 -14.27
N PRO A 270 -3.79 -13.83 -15.34
CA PRO A 270 -4.16 -15.20 -15.71
C PRO A 270 -2.91 -16.05 -15.97
N GLY A 271 -2.95 -17.33 -15.55
CA GLY A 271 -1.85 -18.28 -15.74
C GLY A 271 -0.66 -18.09 -14.78
N ALA A 272 -0.48 -16.92 -14.18
CA ALA A 272 0.58 -16.65 -13.22
C ALA A 272 0.25 -17.13 -11.79
N THR A 273 1.28 -17.32 -10.97
CA THR A 273 1.12 -17.69 -9.56
C THR A 273 1.09 -16.43 -8.71
N TRP A 274 -0.11 -15.93 -8.38
CA TRP A 274 -0.25 -14.74 -7.53
C TRP A 274 0.36 -14.96 -6.14
N ILE A 275 1.16 -14.00 -5.65
CA ILE A 275 1.76 -13.98 -4.31
C ILE A 275 1.52 -12.63 -3.65
N GLU A 276 1.63 -12.57 -2.32
CA GLU A 276 1.63 -11.30 -1.60
C GLU A 276 2.88 -10.47 -1.99
N GLU A 277 2.71 -9.15 -2.03
CA GLU A 277 3.82 -8.23 -2.21
C GLU A 277 4.83 -8.35 -1.06
N ARG A 278 6.12 -8.19 -1.37
CA ARG A 278 7.20 -8.26 -0.37
C ARG A 278 6.91 -7.32 0.80
N PRO A 279 6.95 -7.80 2.06
CA PRO A 279 6.89 -6.92 3.22
C PRO A 279 8.15 -6.04 3.34
N ILE A 280 8.12 -4.87 2.72
CA ILE A 280 9.20 -3.88 2.79
C ILE A 280 8.86 -2.78 3.80
N LEU A 281 9.64 -2.72 4.88
CA LEU A 281 9.57 -1.67 5.88
C LEU A 281 10.52 -0.54 5.48
N GLU A 282 9.97 0.57 4.99
CA GLU A 282 10.76 1.76 4.67
C GLU A 282 11.22 2.45 5.95
N ALA A 283 12.52 2.69 6.08
CA ALA A 283 13.07 3.38 7.23
C ALA A 283 12.55 4.85 7.32
N SER A 284 12.09 5.44 6.22
CA SER A 284 11.47 6.78 6.17
C SER A 284 10.10 6.85 6.86
N LEU A 285 9.49 5.70 7.17
CA LEU A 285 8.23 5.66 7.93
C LEU A 285 8.40 6.09 9.38
N PHE A 286 9.62 6.14 9.87
CA PHE A 286 9.93 6.50 11.25
C PHE A 286 10.57 7.88 11.31
N ASP A 287 10.24 8.59 12.38
CA ASP A 287 10.88 9.83 12.76
C ASP A 287 12.28 9.53 13.32
N ASP A 288 13.31 10.16 12.76
CA ASP A 288 14.71 9.84 13.07
C ASP A 288 15.08 10.23 14.53
N GLU A 289 14.36 11.16 15.16
CA GLU A 289 14.63 11.63 16.53
C GLU A 289 13.94 10.77 17.60
N THR A 290 12.73 10.30 17.30
CA THR A 290 11.88 9.59 18.25
C THR A 290 11.75 8.10 17.98
N GLY A 291 12.10 7.64 16.78
CA GLY A 291 11.92 6.26 16.32
C GLY A 291 10.45 5.88 16.12
N ARG A 292 9.51 6.81 16.24
CA ARG A 292 8.07 6.55 16.15
C ARG A 292 7.60 6.64 14.71
N LEU A 293 6.49 5.99 14.37
CA LEU A 293 5.85 6.17 13.07
C LEU A 293 5.53 7.65 12.83
N ALA A 294 6.03 8.17 11.70
CA ALA A 294 5.82 9.52 11.25
C ALA A 294 4.55 9.60 10.40
N ILE A 295 3.62 10.48 10.78
CA ILE A 295 2.27 10.54 10.20
C ILE A 295 2.30 10.85 8.71
N ARG A 296 3.11 11.83 8.29
CA ARG A 296 3.18 12.24 6.89
C ARG A 296 3.81 11.15 6.01
N PRO A 297 4.99 10.58 6.33
CA PRO A 297 5.52 9.43 5.61
C PRO A 297 4.56 8.24 5.55
N LEU A 298 3.85 7.93 6.64
CA LEU A 298 2.85 6.87 6.65
C LEU A 298 1.67 7.14 5.70
N ALA A 299 1.21 8.38 5.61
CA ALA A 299 0.17 8.78 4.66
C ALA A 299 0.68 8.74 3.20
N GLN A 300 1.92 9.15 2.96
CA GLN A 300 2.56 9.04 1.64
C GLN A 300 2.74 7.58 1.23
N HIS A 301 3.16 6.71 2.16
CA HIS A 301 3.26 5.27 1.93
C HIS A 301 1.91 4.66 1.55
N HIS A 302 0.81 5.07 2.21
CA HIS A 302 -0.53 4.67 1.78
C HIS A 302 -0.83 5.10 0.34
N VAL A 303 -0.63 6.39 0.01
CA VAL A 303 -0.88 6.91 -1.34
C VAL A 303 -0.03 6.19 -2.39
N ALA A 304 1.26 5.98 -2.11
CA ALA A 304 2.20 5.37 -3.03
C ALA A 304 1.92 3.88 -3.28
N LYS A 305 1.48 3.11 -2.27
CA LYS A 305 1.44 1.64 -2.35
C LYS A 305 0.07 1.00 -2.10
N HIS A 306 -0.72 1.56 -1.19
CA HIS A 306 -1.91 0.89 -0.64
C HIS A 306 -3.23 1.53 -1.04
N TYR A 307 -3.21 2.71 -1.68
CA TYR A 307 -4.43 3.33 -2.16
C TYR A 307 -4.93 2.60 -3.40
N ARG A 308 -5.80 1.62 -3.18
CA ARG A 308 -6.35 0.73 -4.21
C ARG A 308 -7.85 0.94 -4.37
N ALA A 309 -8.35 0.67 -5.57
CA ALA A 309 -9.75 0.81 -5.91
C ALA A 309 -10.28 -0.41 -6.67
N LYS A 310 -11.56 -0.68 -6.48
CA LYS A 310 -12.32 -1.73 -7.17
C LYS A 310 -13.32 -1.12 -8.14
N SER A 311 -13.67 -1.86 -9.18
CA SER A 311 -14.82 -1.57 -10.04
C SER A 311 -16.12 -1.82 -9.27
N VAL A 312 -17.21 -1.15 -9.65
CA VAL A 312 -18.54 -1.47 -9.10
C VAL A 312 -18.94 -2.92 -9.41
N ARG A 313 -18.45 -3.48 -10.53
CA ARG A 313 -18.67 -4.87 -10.94
C ARG A 313 -17.95 -5.86 -10.02
N CYS A 314 -16.96 -5.43 -9.24
CA CYS A 314 -16.28 -6.31 -8.28
C CYS A 314 -17.15 -6.69 -7.08
N ALA A 315 -18.31 -6.06 -6.87
CA ALA A 315 -19.24 -6.44 -5.82
C ALA A 315 -19.69 -7.90 -5.94
N ASP A 316 -19.81 -8.39 -7.18
CA ASP A 316 -20.29 -9.73 -7.51
C ASP A 316 -19.13 -10.70 -7.84
N CYS A 317 -17.87 -10.28 -7.60
CA CYS A 317 -16.67 -11.07 -7.86
C CYS A 317 -16.45 -12.12 -6.77
N ARG A 318 -16.16 -13.36 -7.16
CA ARG A 318 -15.92 -14.48 -6.23
C ARG A 318 -14.81 -14.22 -5.21
N VAL A 319 -13.80 -13.47 -5.60
CA VAL A 319 -12.63 -13.17 -4.77
C VAL A 319 -12.67 -11.79 -4.11
N THR A 320 -13.82 -11.11 -4.15
CA THR A 320 -13.94 -9.71 -3.71
C THR A 320 -13.49 -9.50 -2.26
N ALA A 321 -13.79 -10.43 -1.35
CA ALA A 321 -13.46 -10.30 0.06
C ALA A 321 -11.93 -10.34 0.34
N ARG A 322 -11.12 -10.84 -0.59
CA ARG A 322 -9.66 -10.99 -0.45
C ARG A 322 -8.85 -10.14 -1.43
N CYS A 323 -9.50 -9.56 -2.43
CA CYS A 323 -8.87 -8.66 -3.39
C CYS A 323 -8.97 -7.22 -2.91
N GLU A 324 -7.91 -6.42 -3.07
CA GLU A 324 -7.92 -4.98 -2.73
C GLU A 324 -8.25 -4.10 -3.94
N GLY A 325 -8.13 -4.65 -5.15
CA GLY A 325 -8.25 -3.92 -6.41
C GLY A 325 -6.90 -3.46 -6.98
N ALA A 326 -6.97 -2.62 -8.00
CA ALA A 326 -5.79 -2.03 -8.64
C ALA A 326 -5.37 -0.72 -7.94
N HIS A 327 -4.10 -0.34 -8.07
CA HIS A 327 -3.61 0.94 -7.54
C HIS A 327 -4.36 2.11 -8.17
N ILE A 328 -4.65 3.15 -7.37
CA ILE A 328 -5.49 4.28 -7.77
C ILE A 328 -4.97 5.00 -9.01
N ASN A 329 -3.65 5.16 -9.19
CA ASN A 329 -3.11 5.86 -10.35
C ASN A 329 -3.13 5.00 -11.61
N MET A 330 -3.01 3.69 -11.49
CA MET A 330 -3.28 2.77 -12.61
C MET A 330 -4.74 2.87 -13.05
N VAL A 331 -5.67 2.93 -12.10
CA VAL A 331 -7.10 3.12 -12.37
C VAL A 331 -7.39 4.47 -13.03
N ARG A 332 -6.76 5.55 -12.57
CA ARG A 332 -6.90 6.90 -13.16
C ARG A 332 -6.39 6.96 -14.60
N ASP A 333 -5.34 6.20 -14.92
CA ASP A 333 -4.74 6.16 -16.25
C ASP A 333 -5.47 5.21 -17.21
N GLN A 334 -5.80 3.99 -16.76
CA GLN A 334 -6.27 2.91 -17.63
C GLN A 334 -7.76 2.59 -17.48
N GLY A 335 -8.42 3.12 -16.44
CA GLY A 335 -9.83 2.90 -16.19
C GLY A 335 -10.14 1.74 -15.25
N LEU A 336 -11.28 1.82 -14.56
CA LEU A 336 -11.84 0.69 -13.79
C LEU A 336 -12.29 -0.47 -14.68
N GLY A 337 -12.48 -0.19 -15.98
CA GLY A 337 -12.76 -1.19 -17.02
C GLY A 337 -11.71 -2.30 -17.09
N LEU A 338 -10.46 -2.00 -16.72
CA LEU A 338 -9.35 -2.95 -16.68
C LEU A 338 -9.66 -4.16 -15.79
N LEU A 339 -10.31 -3.92 -14.64
CA LEU A 339 -10.65 -4.98 -13.69
C LEU A 339 -11.69 -5.91 -14.32
N THR A 340 -11.39 -7.21 -14.32
CA THR A 340 -12.26 -8.25 -14.87
C THR A 340 -12.75 -9.15 -13.73
N PRO A 341 -13.90 -8.86 -13.09
CA PRO A 341 -14.44 -9.69 -12.02
C PRO A 341 -14.48 -11.17 -12.39
N LEU A 342 -13.94 -12.00 -11.50
CA LEU A 342 -13.91 -13.45 -11.66
C LEU A 342 -15.25 -14.03 -11.18
N THR A 343 -16.00 -14.57 -12.13
CA THR A 343 -17.31 -15.23 -11.97
C THR A 343 -17.16 -16.71 -12.33
N ASP A 344 -18.25 -17.50 -12.23
CA ASP A 344 -18.29 -18.97 -12.26
C ASP A 344 -17.54 -19.66 -13.43
N THR A 345 -16.21 -19.68 -13.34
CA THR A 345 -15.28 -20.27 -14.30
C THR A 345 -14.17 -21.01 -13.55
N PRO A 346 -13.48 -21.98 -14.19
CA PRO A 346 -12.33 -22.65 -13.58
C PRO A 346 -11.20 -21.68 -13.17
N GLU A 347 -11.04 -20.57 -13.91
CA GLU A 347 -10.10 -19.50 -13.56
C GLU A 347 -10.48 -18.85 -12.22
N ALA A 348 -11.77 -18.61 -11.99
CA ALA A 348 -12.26 -18.07 -10.73
C ALA A 348 -12.12 -19.04 -9.56
N ASP A 349 -12.34 -20.33 -9.78
CA ASP A 349 -12.09 -21.38 -8.78
C ASP A 349 -10.61 -21.40 -8.35
N ALA A 350 -9.70 -21.41 -9.33
CA ALA A 350 -8.26 -21.42 -9.08
C ALA A 350 -7.80 -20.15 -8.36
N ALA A 351 -8.29 -18.98 -8.77
CA ALA A 351 -7.99 -17.72 -8.12
C ALA A 351 -8.52 -17.66 -6.67
N ALA A 352 -9.73 -18.17 -6.43
CA ALA A 352 -10.29 -18.26 -5.09
C ALA A 352 -9.47 -19.18 -4.18
N ALA A 353 -9.17 -20.39 -4.65
CA ALA A 353 -8.34 -21.34 -3.91
C ALA A 353 -6.96 -20.76 -3.59
N ARG A 354 -6.35 -20.03 -4.54
CA ARG A 354 -5.06 -19.38 -4.34
C ARG A 354 -5.12 -18.30 -3.26
N LEU A 355 -6.12 -17.41 -3.32
CA LEU A 355 -6.29 -16.36 -2.33
C LEU A 355 -6.70 -16.90 -0.96
N GLU A 356 -7.41 -18.01 -0.88
CA GLU A 356 -7.72 -18.71 0.36
C GLU A 356 -6.48 -19.36 0.99
N ALA A 357 -5.56 -19.88 0.17
CA ALA A 357 -4.29 -20.41 0.68
C ALA A 357 -3.40 -19.32 1.30
N ILE A 358 -3.42 -18.11 0.74
CA ILE A 358 -2.62 -16.97 1.25
C ILE A 358 -3.35 -16.28 2.41
N TYR A 359 -4.66 -16.09 2.28
CA TYR A 359 -5.52 -15.46 3.26
C TYR A 359 -6.63 -16.44 3.67
N PRO A 360 -6.35 -17.40 4.58
CA PRO A 360 -7.36 -18.34 5.05
C PRO A 360 -8.63 -17.64 5.53
N THR A 361 -8.46 -16.52 6.26
CA THR A 361 -9.52 -15.57 6.58
C THR A 361 -9.39 -14.31 5.72
N PRO A 362 -10.51 -13.71 5.26
CA PRO A 362 -10.47 -12.44 4.57
C PRO A 362 -9.76 -11.36 5.41
N PRO A 363 -8.82 -10.58 4.82
CA PRO A 363 -8.17 -9.50 5.53
C PRO A 363 -9.19 -8.46 6.03
N ARG A 364 -9.32 -8.32 7.34
CA ARG A 364 -10.28 -7.36 7.93
C ARG A 364 -9.85 -5.92 7.70
N ARG A 365 -10.80 -5.11 7.24
CA ARG A 365 -10.71 -3.65 7.14
C ARG A 365 -11.37 -2.98 8.34
N LEU A 366 -11.19 -1.67 8.50
CA LEU A 366 -11.92 -0.93 9.53
C LEU A 366 -13.42 -0.90 9.26
N ALA A 367 -13.81 -0.85 7.98
CA ALA A 367 -15.21 -0.98 7.56
C ALA A 367 -15.87 -2.30 8.01
N ASP A 368 -15.07 -3.35 8.30
CA ASP A 368 -15.56 -4.64 8.79
C ASP A 368 -15.63 -4.70 10.34
N GLY A 369 -15.50 -3.54 11.02
CA GLY A 369 -15.51 -3.46 12.48
C GLY A 369 -14.23 -3.97 13.13
N ARG A 370 -13.08 -3.89 12.46
CA ARG A 370 -11.77 -4.25 13.03
C ARG A 370 -11.50 -3.45 14.32
N PRO A 371 -11.15 -4.10 15.45
CA PRO A 371 -10.80 -3.40 16.67
C PRO A 371 -9.52 -2.57 16.48
N PRO A 372 -9.32 -1.47 17.25
CA PRO A 372 -8.08 -0.73 17.23
C PRO A 372 -6.87 -1.59 17.57
N GLU A 373 -5.76 -1.33 16.89
CA GLU A 373 -4.47 -1.94 17.23
C GLU A 373 -3.93 -1.33 18.52
N ARG A 374 -2.98 -2.03 19.13
CA ARG A 374 -2.19 -1.51 20.25
C ARG A 374 -1.25 -0.41 19.77
N VAL A 375 -0.64 0.32 20.72
CA VAL A 375 0.40 1.31 20.43
C VAL A 375 1.51 0.66 19.61
N GLY A 376 1.76 1.21 18.42
CA GLY A 376 2.82 0.72 17.55
C GLY A 376 4.19 0.96 18.19
N PRO A 377 5.07 -0.06 18.23
CA PRO A 377 6.36 0.08 18.88
C PRO A 377 7.26 1.07 18.15
N SER A 378 8.09 1.79 18.91
CA SER A 378 9.19 2.58 18.33
C SER A 378 10.25 1.68 17.69
N LEU A 379 11.10 2.25 16.84
CA LEU A 379 12.30 1.57 16.34
C LEU A 379 13.16 1.06 17.51
N PRO A 380 13.84 -0.09 17.36
CA PRO A 380 14.79 -0.58 18.36
C PRO A 380 15.81 0.50 18.74
N GLY A 381 16.05 0.66 20.06
CA GLY A 381 16.95 1.69 20.59
C GLY A 381 16.28 3.02 20.95
N PHE A 382 15.04 3.24 20.53
CA PHE A 382 14.27 4.42 20.89
C PHE A 382 13.29 4.15 22.05
N PRO A 383 12.92 5.19 22.82
CA PRO A 383 11.91 5.05 23.86
C PRO A 383 10.53 4.76 23.25
N GLU A 384 9.79 3.87 23.90
CA GLU A 384 8.39 3.62 23.54
C GLU A 384 7.53 4.87 23.72
N PRO A 385 6.46 5.03 22.92
CA PRO A 385 5.47 6.06 23.14
C PRO A 385 4.89 5.98 24.55
N ARG A 386 4.79 7.13 25.24
CA ARG A 386 4.22 7.23 26.60
C ARG A 386 2.94 8.04 26.65
N ALA A 387 2.87 9.10 25.85
CA ALA A 387 1.73 9.99 25.74
C ALA A 387 1.83 10.76 24.42
N ALA A 388 0.68 11.01 23.79
CA ALA A 388 0.58 11.90 22.65
C ALA A 388 0.72 13.37 23.07
N PRO A 389 1.34 14.22 22.24
CA PRO A 389 1.32 15.66 22.46
C PRO A 389 -0.14 16.17 22.45
N PRO A 390 -0.51 17.06 23.39
CA PRO A 390 -1.88 17.54 23.50
C PRO A 390 -2.30 18.33 22.25
N ASP A 391 -3.53 18.11 21.78
CA ASP A 391 -4.10 18.89 20.68
C ASP A 391 -4.26 20.37 21.11
N PRO A 392 -3.59 21.33 20.45
CA PRO A 392 -3.71 22.74 20.77
C PRO A 392 -5.15 23.25 20.75
N LEU A 393 -6.00 22.73 19.85
CA LEU A 393 -7.41 23.12 19.79
C LEU A 393 -8.21 22.58 20.98
N ALA A 394 -7.89 21.36 21.43
CA ALA A 394 -8.49 20.79 22.63
C ALA A 394 -8.08 21.57 23.89
N LEU A 395 -6.82 22.00 23.98
CA LEU A 395 -6.34 22.87 25.07
C LEU A 395 -7.11 24.20 25.09
N ILE A 396 -7.23 24.87 23.94
CA ILE A 396 -8.00 26.12 23.82
C ILE A 396 -9.47 25.91 24.19
N ALA A 397 -10.09 24.83 23.72
CA ALA A 397 -11.47 24.51 24.05
C ALA A 397 -11.66 24.28 25.56
N ARG A 398 -10.74 23.53 26.21
CA ARG A 398 -10.74 23.31 27.65
C ARG A 398 -10.60 24.62 28.42
N GLU A 399 -9.69 25.50 28.01
CA GLU A 399 -9.56 26.83 28.61
C GLU A 399 -10.83 27.67 28.47
N GLN A 400 -11.48 27.64 27.31
CA GLN A 400 -12.74 28.35 27.09
C GLN A 400 -13.87 27.77 27.97
N MET A 401 -13.95 26.46 28.12
CA MET A 401 -14.92 25.81 29.02
C MET A 401 -14.68 26.20 30.47
N ILE A 402 -13.42 26.17 30.94
CA ILE A 402 -13.05 26.61 32.29
C ILE A 402 -13.44 28.08 32.51
N ARG A 403 -13.15 28.96 31.54
CA ARG A 403 -13.56 30.38 31.60
C ARG A 403 -15.08 30.54 31.66
N LYS A 404 -15.83 29.77 30.87
CA LYS A 404 -17.31 29.79 30.88
C LYS A 404 -17.88 29.26 32.19
N ALA A 405 -17.33 28.20 32.76
CA ALA A 405 -17.74 27.65 34.05
C ALA A 405 -17.46 28.62 35.20
N LYS A 406 -16.27 29.24 35.22
CA LYS A 406 -15.92 30.32 36.16
C LYS A 406 -16.90 31.49 36.07
N LYS A 407 -17.27 31.91 34.86
CA LYS A 407 -18.29 32.98 34.65
C LYS A 407 -19.70 32.58 35.13
N ARG A 408 -20.02 31.28 35.14
CA ARG A 408 -21.32 30.74 35.57
C ARG A 408 -21.38 30.39 37.06
N GLY A 409 -20.32 30.66 37.83
CA GLY A 409 -20.25 30.31 39.25
C GLY A 409 -20.23 28.80 39.53
N ALA A 410 -20.01 27.97 38.50
CA ALA A 410 -19.98 26.52 38.63
C ALA A 410 -18.57 26.06 39.02
N ARG A 411 -18.46 25.36 40.15
CA ARG A 411 -17.23 24.69 40.58
C ARG A 411 -17.07 23.44 39.70
N LEU A 412 -16.12 23.48 38.77
CA LEU A 412 -15.70 22.29 38.02
C LEU A 412 -14.78 21.48 38.92
N ASP A 413 -15.21 20.30 39.36
CA ASP A 413 -14.30 19.28 39.87
C ASP A 413 -13.48 18.77 38.68
N LEU A 414 -12.25 19.25 38.61
CA LEU A 414 -11.24 18.75 37.69
C LEU A 414 -10.66 17.49 38.34
N GLN A 415 -11.16 16.31 37.95
CA GLN A 415 -10.36 15.10 38.10
C GLN A 415 -9.28 15.13 37.00
N GLU A 416 -8.02 15.11 37.43
CA GLU A 416 -6.85 14.89 36.58
C GLU A 416 -6.79 13.40 36.26
N GLU A 417 -7.03 13.05 34.99
CA GLU A 417 -6.48 11.84 34.36
C GLU A 417 -5.63 12.28 33.16
#